data_AF-A0A8E2UCY9-F1
#
_entry.id   AF-A0A8E2UCY9-F1
#
_cell.length_a   1.000
_cell.length_b   1.000
_cell.length_c   1.000
_cell.angle_alpha   90.00
_cell.angle_beta   90.00
_cell.angle_gamma   90.00
#
_symmetry.space_group_name_H-M   'P 1'
#
loop_
_entity.id
_entity.type
_entity.pdbx_description
1 polymer ?
#
loop_
_entity_poly.entity_id
_entity_poly.type
_entity_poly.pdbx_seq_one_letter_code
_entity_poly.pdbx_strand_id
1 'polypeptide(L)'
;MLRKYEVMFILDQDTQDIKALSTKMIDILQKDGKIIEQNDLGLVEFAYKINHKKKGNYFVVIVEATAEAIKEFERVSNIEKNVIRKLVISIETEKKYEQSVILSKTDMSKYEEERKPRRDFKKPFVKREGSDFSGERRPYQKPESSNAVVQSVKEEVVVSHEEAHDFVSKMQDKYKEHLEKEVIIHHDEETTESKVEAPKLSAEERAKIDGSHNIDEERSELQKYSNKLREIAVENNLAKKLQDVNLRDMTKKELVEYMRKVSASIKKK
;
A
#
# COMPACT_ATOMS: atom_id res chain seq x y z
N MET A 1 -2.06 -15.38 30.42
CA MET A 1 -3.30 -15.48 29.60
C MET A 1 -2.92 -16.06 28.24
N LEU A 2 -3.69 -17.02 27.74
CA LEU A 2 -3.52 -17.59 26.41
C LEU A 2 -4.10 -16.64 25.36
N ARG A 3 -3.40 -16.47 24.24
CA ARG A 3 -3.86 -15.65 23.12
C ARG A 3 -3.63 -16.38 21.80
N LYS A 4 -4.41 -16.03 20.78
CA LYS A 4 -4.24 -16.57 19.42
C LYS A 4 -3.17 -15.84 18.63
N TYR A 5 -2.28 -16.59 18.02
CA TYR A 5 -1.22 -16.09 17.15
C TYR A 5 -1.18 -16.83 15.82
N GLU A 6 -0.85 -16.11 14.75
CA GLU A 6 -0.37 -16.70 13.50
C GLU A 6 1.15 -16.51 13.45
N VAL A 7 1.88 -17.62 13.34
CA VAL A 7 3.32 -17.65 13.26
C VAL A 7 3.70 -18.17 11.88
N MET A 8 4.33 -17.31 11.08
CA MET A 8 4.93 -17.69 9.81
C MET A 8 6.45 -17.69 9.96
N PHE A 9 7.12 -18.75 9.51
CA PHE A 9 8.57 -18.79 9.44
C PHE A 9 9.05 -19.44 8.15
N ILE A 10 10.24 -19.02 7.73
CA ILE A 10 10.86 -19.42 6.46
C ILE A 10 12.17 -20.11 6.77
N LEU A 11 12.30 -21.34 6.30
CA LEU A 11 13.54 -22.11 6.36
C LEU A 11 14.34 -21.97 5.07
N ASP A 12 15.67 -22.04 5.18
CA ASP A 12 16.56 -22.02 4.03
C ASP A 12 16.31 -23.22 3.10
N GLN A 13 16.36 -22.97 1.79
CA GLN A 13 16.19 -23.97 0.75
C GLN A 13 17.28 -25.05 0.77
N ASP A 14 18.47 -24.73 1.26
CA ASP A 14 19.62 -25.65 1.26
C ASP A 14 19.69 -26.51 2.54
N THR A 15 18.69 -26.40 3.42
CA THR A 15 18.61 -27.24 4.63
C THR A 15 18.31 -28.68 4.26
N GLN A 16 19.12 -29.61 4.77
CA GLN A 16 18.93 -31.05 4.51
C GLN A 16 17.74 -31.61 5.31
N ASP A 17 17.55 -31.15 6.55
CA ASP A 17 16.56 -31.69 7.49
C ASP A 17 15.40 -30.72 7.76
N ILE A 18 14.73 -30.27 6.70
CA ILE A 18 13.60 -29.31 6.77
C ILE A 18 12.53 -29.78 7.78
N LYS A 19 12.12 -31.05 7.69
CA LYS A 19 11.06 -31.63 8.55
C LYS A 19 11.44 -31.67 10.02
N ALA A 20 12.68 -32.06 10.33
CA ALA A 20 13.14 -32.12 11.71
C ALA A 20 13.20 -30.71 12.32
N LEU A 21 13.67 -29.73 11.54
CA LEU A 21 13.74 -28.34 11.99
C LEU A 21 12.36 -27.72 12.15
N SER A 22 11.42 -27.98 11.22
CA SER A 22 10.04 -27.49 11.34
C SER A 22 9.36 -28.07 12.58
N THR A 23 9.51 -29.38 12.83
CA THR A 23 8.96 -30.02 14.03
C THR A 23 9.57 -29.42 15.29
N LYS A 24 10.90 -29.23 15.34
CA LYS A 24 11.57 -28.58 16.47
C LYS A 24 11.00 -27.18 16.75
N MET A 25 10.73 -26.39 15.71
CA MET A 25 10.14 -25.05 15.86
C MET A 25 8.70 -25.11 16.41
N ILE A 26 7.92 -26.07 15.91
CA ILE A 26 6.53 -26.30 16.33
C ILE A 26 6.46 -26.81 17.77
N ASP A 27 7.34 -27.72 18.16
CA ASP A 27 7.42 -28.27 19.52
C ASP A 27 7.67 -27.18 20.57
N ILE A 28 8.43 -26.13 20.23
CA ILE A 28 8.66 -24.98 21.12
C ILE A 28 7.36 -24.24 21.39
N LEU A 29 6.53 -24.04 20.37
CA LEU A 29 5.21 -23.41 20.49
C LEU A 29 4.22 -24.30 21.24
N GLN A 30 4.38 -25.63 21.17
CA GLN A 30 3.51 -26.60 21.83
C GLN A 30 3.77 -26.75 23.34
N LYS A 31 4.95 -26.36 23.86
CA LYS A 31 5.26 -26.48 25.29
C LYS A 31 4.30 -25.71 26.19
N ASP A 32 4.05 -24.44 25.87
CA ASP A 32 3.15 -23.56 26.63
C ASP A 32 2.02 -23.00 25.73
N GLY A 33 1.58 -23.81 24.77
CA GLY A 33 0.55 -23.46 23.80
C GLY A 33 -0.12 -24.68 23.15
N LYS A 34 -1.20 -24.42 22.43
CA LYS A 34 -1.98 -25.42 21.70
C LYS A 34 -2.03 -25.05 20.23
N ILE A 35 -1.54 -25.94 19.37
CA ILE A 35 -1.60 -25.76 17.91
C ILE A 35 -3.05 -25.98 17.45
N ILE A 36 -3.59 -25.00 16.73
CA ILE A 36 -4.92 -25.07 16.11
C ILE A 36 -4.79 -25.64 14.70
N GLU A 37 -3.89 -25.07 13.91
CA GLU A 37 -3.63 -25.46 12.53
C GLU A 37 -2.14 -25.34 12.20
N GLN A 38 -1.68 -26.22 11.33
CA GLN A 38 -0.32 -26.22 10.78
C GLN A 38 -0.42 -26.44 9.27
N ASN A 39 0.21 -25.58 8.49
CA ASN A 39 0.30 -25.70 7.05
C ASN A 39 1.73 -25.55 6.57
N ASP A 40 2.18 -26.55 5.82
CA ASP A 40 3.43 -26.51 5.06
C ASP A 40 3.11 -26.03 3.64
N LEU A 41 3.58 -24.82 3.30
CA LEU A 41 3.39 -24.22 1.98
C LEU A 41 4.48 -24.65 0.99
N GLY A 42 5.52 -25.35 1.46
CA GLY A 42 6.64 -25.81 0.66
C GLY A 42 7.55 -24.68 0.17
N LEU A 43 8.27 -24.95 -0.91
CA LEU A 43 9.30 -24.07 -1.45
C LEU A 43 8.69 -22.96 -2.31
N VAL A 44 8.81 -21.71 -1.87
CA VAL A 44 8.30 -20.52 -2.56
C VAL A 44 9.45 -19.58 -2.94
N GLU A 45 9.34 -18.91 -4.09
CA GLU A 45 10.31 -17.90 -4.55
C GLU A 45 10.03 -16.52 -3.94
N PHE A 46 11.07 -15.87 -3.43
CA PHE A 46 10.97 -14.55 -2.83
C PHE A 46 10.94 -13.45 -3.91
N ALA A 47 10.31 -12.31 -3.59
CA ALA A 47 10.33 -11.13 -4.46
C ALA A 47 11.75 -10.54 -4.64
N TYR A 48 12.61 -10.69 -3.64
CA TYR A 48 14.01 -10.28 -3.66
C TYR A 48 14.86 -11.28 -2.89
N LYS A 49 16.18 -11.27 -3.13
CA LYS A 49 17.08 -12.18 -2.45
C LYS A 49 17.17 -11.86 -0.96
N ILE A 50 16.97 -12.86 -0.11
CA ILE A 50 17.19 -12.75 1.34
C ILE A 50 18.39 -13.64 1.67
N ASN A 51 19.41 -13.09 2.33
CA ASN A 51 20.66 -13.79 2.63
C ASN A 51 21.26 -14.52 1.39
N HIS A 52 21.22 -13.85 0.23
CA HIS A 52 21.64 -14.37 -1.08
C HIS A 52 20.83 -15.56 -1.64
N LYS A 53 19.77 -16.01 -0.96
CA LYS A 53 18.85 -17.05 -1.44
C LYS A 53 17.68 -16.45 -2.21
N LYS A 54 17.17 -17.17 -3.21
CA LYS A 54 16.00 -16.78 -4.01
C LYS A 54 14.71 -17.48 -3.58
N LYS A 55 14.81 -18.62 -2.92
CA LYS A 55 13.67 -19.44 -2.49
C LYS A 55 13.84 -19.85 -1.04
N GLY A 56 12.75 -20.24 -0.39
CA GLY A 56 12.74 -20.81 0.95
C GLY A 56 11.47 -21.59 1.22
N ASN A 57 11.52 -22.45 2.23
CA ASN A 57 10.38 -23.29 2.61
C ASN A 57 9.52 -22.55 3.64
N TYR A 58 8.24 -22.36 3.34
CA TYR A 58 7.32 -21.59 4.17
C TYR A 58 6.46 -22.49 5.05
N PHE A 59 6.37 -22.13 6.33
CA PHE A 59 5.51 -22.77 7.30
C PHE A 59 4.63 -21.72 7.98
N VAL A 60 3.34 -22.02 8.09
CA VAL A 60 2.36 -21.21 8.81
C VAL A 60 1.73 -22.07 9.89
N VAL A 61 1.75 -21.56 11.12
CA VAL A 61 1.21 -22.24 12.29
C VAL A 61 0.29 -21.28 13.04
N ILE A 62 -0.94 -21.72 13.28
CA ILE A 62 -1.91 -21.00 14.10
C ILE A 62 -1.92 -21.67 15.47
N VAL A 63 -1.65 -20.89 16.52
CA VAL A 63 -1.45 -21.40 17.86
C VAL A 63 -2.15 -20.52 18.90
N GLU A 64 -2.77 -21.16 19.89
CA GLU A 64 -3.19 -20.51 21.14
C GLU A 64 -2.04 -20.66 22.14
N ALA A 65 -1.23 -19.62 22.33
CA ALA A 65 -0.03 -19.70 23.15
C ALA A 65 0.02 -18.62 24.22
N THR A 66 0.82 -18.85 25.26
CA THR A 66 1.19 -17.78 26.20
C THR A 66 2.21 -16.83 25.57
N ALA A 67 2.35 -15.62 26.10
CA ALA A 67 3.36 -14.68 25.65
C ALA A 67 4.81 -15.20 25.86
N GLU A 68 5.00 -16.07 26.86
CA GLU A 68 6.29 -16.70 27.15
C GLU A 68 6.70 -17.70 26.06
N ALA A 69 5.76 -18.55 25.61
CA ALA A 69 6.00 -19.47 24.49
C ALA A 69 6.41 -18.73 23.20
N ILE A 70 5.72 -17.63 22.87
CA ILE A 70 6.04 -16.81 21.69
C ILE A 70 7.44 -16.20 21.82
N LYS A 71 7.77 -15.65 22.99
CA LYS A 71 9.08 -15.07 23.25
C LYS A 71 10.20 -16.11 23.16
N GLU A 72 9.94 -17.32 23.64
CA GLU A 72 10.89 -18.44 23.54
C GLU A 72 11.07 -18.90 22.10
N PHE A 73 10.00 -18.99 21.32
CA PHE A 73 10.06 -19.24 19.88
C PHE A 73 10.89 -18.16 19.16
N GLU A 74 10.66 -16.87 19.44
CA GLU A 74 11.44 -15.78 18.85
C GLU A 74 12.93 -15.85 19.22
N ARG A 75 13.24 -16.23 20.47
CA ARG A 75 14.61 -16.43 20.93
C ARG A 75 15.30 -17.56 20.16
N VAL A 76 14.68 -18.74 20.10
CA VAL A 76 15.28 -19.90 19.43
C VAL A 76 15.39 -19.69 17.92
N SER A 77 14.36 -19.16 17.27
CA SER A 77 14.39 -18.86 15.83
C SER A 77 15.42 -17.79 15.45
N ASN A 78 15.83 -16.90 16.37
CA ASN A 78 16.96 -15.98 16.13
C ASN A 78 18.33 -16.68 16.22
N ILE A 79 18.43 -17.75 17.00
CA ILE A 79 19.68 -18.50 17.19
C ILE A 79 19.88 -19.49 16.03
N GLU A 80 18.79 -20.07 15.53
CA GLU A 80 18.80 -21.03 14.43
C GLU A 80 19.13 -20.35 13.10
N LYS A 81 20.35 -20.59 12.59
CA LYS A 81 20.85 -19.99 11.33
C LYS A 81 20.02 -20.38 10.09
N ASN A 82 19.34 -21.51 10.17
CA ASN A 82 18.54 -22.08 9.10
C ASN A 82 17.17 -21.41 8.96
N VAL A 83 16.75 -20.62 9.97
CA VAL A 83 15.55 -19.78 9.91
C VAL A 83 15.94 -18.43 9.31
N ILE A 84 15.49 -18.14 8.10
CA ILE A 84 15.88 -16.91 7.39
C ILE A 84 15.01 -15.73 7.82
N ARG A 85 13.72 -15.98 8.06
CA ARG A 85 12.75 -14.94 8.42
C ARG A 85 11.60 -15.54 9.21
N LYS A 86 10.99 -14.71 10.05
CA LYS A 86 9.79 -15.04 10.80
C LYS A 86 8.88 -13.81 10.91
N LEU A 87 7.61 -14.08 11.11
CA LEU A 87 6.58 -13.10 11.38
C LEU A 87 5.62 -13.71 12.40
N VAL A 88 5.35 -12.98 13.48
CA VAL A 88 4.40 -13.37 14.50
C VAL A 88 3.32 -12.30 14.56
N ILE A 89 2.07 -12.71 14.40
CA ILE A 89 0.90 -11.83 14.38
C ILE A 89 -0.01 -12.22 15.54
N SER A 90 -0.44 -11.24 16.34
CA SER A 90 -1.47 -11.46 17.35
C SER A 90 -2.85 -11.27 16.73
N ILE A 91 -3.56 -12.38 16.53
CA ILE A 91 -4.87 -12.42 15.86
C ILE A 91 -5.90 -11.57 16.61
N GLU A 92 -5.83 -11.58 17.95
CA GLU A 92 -6.78 -10.85 18.80
C GLU A 92 -6.58 -9.33 18.74
N THR A 93 -5.36 -8.87 18.49
CA THR A 93 -5.03 -7.44 18.47
C THR A 93 -5.26 -6.84 17.08
N GLU A 94 -5.06 -7.62 16.03
CA GLU A 94 -5.20 -7.15 14.65
C GLU A 94 -6.66 -7.14 14.18
N LYS A 95 -7.21 -5.92 14.01
CA LYS A 95 -8.62 -5.69 13.62
C LYS A 95 -8.97 -6.13 12.19
N LYS A 96 -7.98 -6.37 11.33
CA LYS A 96 -8.16 -6.75 9.90
C LYS A 96 -7.48 -8.08 9.57
N TYR A 97 -7.49 -9.02 10.51
CA TYR A 97 -6.88 -10.32 10.30
C TYR A 97 -7.72 -11.19 9.36
N GLU A 98 -7.12 -11.65 8.27
CA GLU A 98 -7.63 -12.70 7.40
C GLU A 98 -6.64 -13.87 7.41
N GLN A 99 -7.13 -15.08 7.67
CA GLN A 99 -6.29 -16.26 7.83
C GLN A 99 -5.64 -16.67 6.51
N SER A 100 -4.30 -16.64 6.47
CA SER A 100 -3.51 -16.87 5.24
C SER A 100 -3.72 -18.25 4.61
N VAL A 101 -4.01 -19.26 5.44
CA VAL A 101 -4.21 -20.66 5.03
C VAL A 101 -5.39 -20.82 4.07
N ILE A 102 -6.49 -20.10 4.31
CA ILE A 102 -7.75 -20.27 3.58
C ILE A 102 -7.68 -19.61 2.20
N LEU A 103 -6.89 -18.53 2.09
CA LEU A 103 -6.66 -17.78 0.85
C LEU A 103 -5.91 -18.63 -0.19
N SER A 104 -4.96 -19.48 0.24
CA SER A 104 -4.11 -20.28 -0.66
C SER A 104 -4.85 -21.23 -1.61
N LYS A 105 -6.04 -21.73 -1.23
CA LYS A 105 -6.83 -22.66 -2.06
C LYS A 105 -7.87 -21.96 -2.92
N THR A 106 -8.35 -20.80 -2.48
CA THR A 106 -9.50 -20.12 -3.07
C THR A 106 -9.09 -18.95 -3.96
N ASP A 107 -7.99 -18.28 -3.64
CA ASP A 107 -7.46 -17.20 -4.46
C ASP A 107 -6.64 -17.72 -5.64
N MET A 108 -6.05 -18.91 -5.53
CA MET A 108 -5.30 -19.51 -6.64
C MET A 108 -6.20 -19.85 -7.83
N SER A 109 -7.41 -20.37 -7.60
CA SER A 109 -8.39 -20.60 -8.68
C SER A 109 -8.84 -19.29 -9.33
N LYS A 110 -9.05 -18.24 -8.53
CA LYS A 110 -9.42 -16.92 -9.00
C LYS A 110 -8.28 -16.24 -9.79
N TYR A 111 -7.03 -16.42 -9.36
CA TYR A 111 -5.83 -15.91 -10.03
C TYR A 111 -5.51 -16.65 -11.33
N GLU A 112 -5.82 -17.95 -11.40
CA GLU A 112 -5.76 -18.74 -12.64
C GLU A 112 -6.84 -18.31 -13.65
N GLU A 113 -8.07 -18.02 -13.19
CA GLU A 113 -9.16 -17.51 -14.03
C GLU A 113 -8.89 -16.09 -14.56
N GLU A 114 -8.29 -15.21 -13.76
CA GLU A 114 -7.94 -13.84 -14.16
C GLU A 114 -6.74 -13.75 -15.12
N ARG A 115 -5.90 -14.79 -15.18
CA ARG A 115 -4.89 -14.95 -16.24
C ARG A 115 -5.61 -15.25 -17.55
N LYS A 116 -6.09 -14.19 -18.21
CA LYS A 116 -6.58 -14.25 -19.60
C LYS A 116 -5.60 -15.11 -20.41
N PRO A 117 -6.08 -16.12 -21.17
CA PRO A 117 -5.20 -16.95 -21.96
C PRO A 117 -4.35 -16.02 -22.83
N ARG A 118 -3.02 -16.26 -22.85
CA ARG A 118 -2.12 -15.50 -23.72
C ARG A 118 -2.71 -15.58 -25.12
N ARG A 119 -3.22 -14.45 -25.60
CA ARG A 119 -3.79 -14.36 -26.95
C ARG A 119 -2.66 -14.73 -27.87
N ASP A 120 -2.73 -15.91 -28.50
CA ASP A 120 -1.70 -16.40 -29.39
C ASP A 120 -1.51 -15.37 -30.50
N PHE A 121 -0.52 -14.49 -30.35
CA PHE A 121 -0.18 -13.52 -31.36
C PHE A 121 0.58 -14.26 -32.45
N LYS A 122 -0.13 -15.09 -33.21
CA LYS A 122 0.36 -15.57 -34.51
C LYS A 122 0.48 -14.33 -35.39
N LYS A 123 1.70 -13.79 -35.47
CA LYS A 123 2.04 -12.81 -36.51
C LYS A 123 1.62 -13.43 -37.86
N PRO A 124 0.75 -12.78 -38.65
CA PRO A 124 0.42 -13.30 -39.96
C PRO A 124 1.71 -13.29 -40.78
N PHE A 125 2.19 -14.48 -41.14
CA PHE A 125 3.32 -14.62 -42.04
C PHE A 125 2.86 -14.19 -43.43
N VAL A 126 3.18 -12.95 -43.83
CA VAL A 126 2.97 -12.50 -45.21
C VAL A 126 4.10 -13.09 -46.04
N LYS A 127 3.79 -14.14 -46.82
CA LYS A 127 4.71 -14.70 -47.80
C LYS A 127 4.90 -13.66 -48.90
N ARG A 128 6.00 -12.90 -48.87
CA ARG A 128 6.41 -12.07 -50.01
C ARG A 128 6.83 -13.01 -51.13
N GLU A 129 5.98 -13.17 -52.13
CA GLU A 129 6.40 -13.80 -53.38
C GLU A 129 7.28 -12.79 -54.15
N GLY A 130 8.47 -13.23 -54.56
CA GLY A 130 9.37 -12.44 -55.42
C GLY A 130 10.60 -11.84 -54.76
N SER A 131 11.39 -12.62 -54.00
CA SER A 131 12.78 -12.23 -53.72
C SER A 131 13.72 -13.42 -53.94
N ASP A 132 14.17 -13.56 -55.19
CA ASP A 132 15.41 -14.28 -55.50
C ASP A 132 16.57 -13.47 -54.91
N PHE A 133 16.91 -13.70 -53.64
CA PHE A 133 18.07 -13.10 -53.01
C PHE A 133 19.18 -14.15 -52.91
N SER A 134 19.88 -14.36 -54.02
CA SER A 134 21.19 -15.02 -54.09
C SER A 134 22.29 -14.06 -53.60
N GLY A 135 22.21 -13.64 -52.34
CA GLY A 135 23.19 -12.76 -51.72
C GLY A 135 23.62 -13.30 -50.36
N GLU A 136 24.93 -13.45 -50.16
CA GLU A 136 25.55 -13.89 -48.91
C GLU A 136 24.98 -13.15 -47.70
N ARG A 137 24.65 -13.91 -46.66
CA ARG A 137 24.14 -13.37 -45.39
C ARG A 137 25.20 -12.44 -44.81
N ARG A 138 24.97 -11.12 -44.87
CA ARG A 138 25.80 -10.17 -44.14
C ARG A 138 25.72 -10.49 -42.64
N PRO A 139 26.86 -10.59 -41.93
CA PRO A 139 26.85 -10.91 -40.50
C PRO A 139 26.13 -9.80 -39.73
N TYR A 140 25.29 -10.23 -38.79
CA TYR A 140 24.52 -9.36 -37.92
C TYR A 140 25.44 -8.44 -37.11
N GLN A 141 25.35 -7.13 -37.33
CA GLN A 141 25.93 -6.14 -36.44
C GLN A 141 24.89 -5.77 -35.38
N LYS A 142 25.21 -6.04 -34.11
CA LYS A 142 24.38 -5.70 -32.96
C LYS A 142 24.31 -4.16 -32.87
N PRO A 143 23.12 -3.54 -32.97
CA PRO A 143 23.03 -2.10 -32.84
C PRO A 143 23.40 -1.68 -31.42
N GLU A 144 24.35 -0.75 -31.30
CA GLU A 144 24.67 -0.12 -30.03
C GLU A 144 23.49 0.72 -29.54
N SER A 145 23.28 0.70 -28.23
CA SER A 145 22.18 1.37 -27.55
C SER A 145 22.29 2.88 -27.71
N SER A 146 21.54 3.44 -28.66
CA SER A 146 21.18 4.86 -28.59
C SER A 146 20.02 4.99 -27.61
N ASN A 147 20.25 5.73 -26.52
CA ASN A 147 19.22 6.13 -25.57
C ASN A 147 18.24 7.08 -26.29
N ALA A 148 17.20 6.52 -26.92
CA ALA A 148 16.07 7.29 -27.40
C ALA A 148 15.21 7.68 -26.19
N VAL A 149 15.34 8.94 -25.78
CA VAL A 149 14.46 9.58 -24.80
C VAL A 149 13.05 9.63 -25.38
N VAL A 150 12.16 8.80 -24.84
CA VAL A 150 10.72 8.90 -25.10
C VAL A 150 10.20 10.09 -24.28
N GLN A 151 10.00 11.24 -24.93
CA GLN A 151 9.31 12.38 -24.34
C GLN A 151 7.82 12.07 -24.19
N SER A 152 7.41 11.62 -23.01
CA SER A 152 6.01 11.68 -22.59
C SER A 152 5.72 13.11 -22.17
N VAL A 153 5.20 13.93 -23.08
CA VAL A 153 4.65 15.24 -22.74
C VAL A 153 3.33 15.00 -22.01
N LYS A 154 3.39 14.88 -20.67
CA LYS A 154 2.27 15.29 -19.84
C LYS A 154 2.22 16.81 -19.94
N GLU A 155 1.22 17.35 -20.62
CA GLU A 155 0.91 18.77 -20.48
C GLU A 155 0.51 19.01 -19.02
N GLU A 156 1.47 19.45 -18.21
CA GLU A 156 1.18 20.04 -16.91
C GLU A 156 0.43 21.34 -17.18
N VAL A 157 -0.89 21.30 -17.06
CA VAL A 157 -1.73 22.49 -17.11
C VAL A 157 -1.43 23.33 -15.87
N VAL A 158 -0.48 24.26 -15.99
CA VAL A 158 -0.08 25.20 -14.93
C VAL A 158 -1.27 26.12 -14.62
N VAL A 159 -1.76 26.08 -13.38
CA VAL A 159 -2.87 26.95 -12.89
C VAL A 159 -2.27 28.23 -12.33
N SER A 160 -2.84 29.37 -12.69
CA SER A 160 -2.40 30.66 -12.16
C SER A 160 -2.86 30.88 -10.70
N HIS A 161 -2.21 31.79 -9.97
CA HIS A 161 -2.60 32.11 -8.59
C HIS A 161 -4.01 32.72 -8.51
N GLU A 162 -4.36 33.55 -9.49
CA GLU A 162 -5.67 34.20 -9.60
C GLU A 162 -6.78 33.16 -9.83
N GLU A 163 -6.55 32.21 -10.75
CA GLU A 163 -7.46 31.09 -11.00
C GLU A 163 -7.74 30.25 -9.75
N ALA A 164 -6.72 30.05 -8.90
CA ALA A 164 -6.89 29.32 -7.65
C ALA A 164 -7.77 30.08 -6.66
N HIS A 165 -7.61 31.40 -6.52
CA HIS A 165 -8.45 32.21 -5.64
C HIS A 165 -9.90 32.31 -6.13
N ASP A 166 -10.10 32.45 -7.44
CA ASP A 166 -11.43 32.46 -8.05
C ASP A 166 -12.16 31.13 -7.87
N PHE A 167 -11.44 30.02 -8.03
CA PHE A 167 -11.98 28.69 -7.80
C PHE A 167 -12.45 28.53 -6.35
N VAL A 168 -11.66 28.96 -5.37
CA VAL A 168 -12.07 28.91 -3.95
C VAL A 168 -13.33 29.73 -3.69
N SER A 169 -13.44 30.92 -4.27
CA SER A 169 -14.63 31.76 -4.10
C SER A 169 -15.89 31.07 -4.65
N LYS A 170 -15.80 30.48 -5.86
CA LYS A 170 -16.89 29.69 -6.45
C LYS A 170 -17.29 28.50 -5.57
N MET A 171 -16.31 27.78 -5.02
CA MET A 171 -16.55 26.64 -4.14
C MET A 171 -17.19 27.06 -2.81
N GLN A 172 -16.80 28.21 -2.26
CA GLN A 172 -17.41 28.77 -1.05
C GLN A 172 -18.88 29.12 -1.28
N ASP A 173 -19.19 29.74 -2.41
CA ASP A 173 -20.57 30.10 -2.76
C ASP A 173 -21.43 28.84 -3.00
N LYS A 174 -20.89 27.85 -3.72
CA LYS A 174 -21.60 26.60 -4.02
C LYS A 174 -21.89 25.74 -2.79
N TYR A 175 -20.93 25.66 -1.85
CA TYR A 175 -21.03 24.79 -0.67
C TYR A 175 -21.37 25.53 0.63
N LYS A 176 -21.80 26.79 0.54
CA LYS A 176 -22.12 27.65 1.70
C LYS A 176 -23.08 26.98 2.68
N GLU A 177 -24.19 26.46 2.20
CA GLU A 177 -25.24 25.83 3.04
C GLU A 177 -24.78 24.53 3.71
N HIS A 178 -23.88 23.77 3.06
CA HIS A 178 -23.33 22.53 3.60
C HIS A 178 -22.30 22.80 4.71
N LEU A 179 -21.60 23.92 4.63
CA LEU A 179 -20.58 24.33 5.61
C LEU A 179 -21.18 25.05 6.82
N GLU A 180 -22.31 25.74 6.67
CA GLU A 180 -22.98 26.47 7.76
C GLU A 180 -23.74 25.56 8.74
N LYS A 181 -24.13 24.35 8.31
CA LYS A 181 -24.86 23.38 9.13
C LYS A 181 -24.04 22.72 10.25
N GLU A 182 -22.71 22.91 10.31
CA GLU A 182 -21.82 22.23 11.28
C GLU A 182 -21.40 23.08 12.50
N VAL A 183 -21.93 24.31 12.69
CA VAL A 183 -21.39 25.25 13.70
C VAL A 183 -21.90 25.03 15.14
N ILE A 184 -22.78 24.06 15.43
CA ILE A 184 -23.22 23.80 16.82
C ILE A 184 -22.53 22.55 17.39
N ILE A 185 -21.24 22.65 17.69
CA ILE A 185 -20.60 21.85 18.73
C ILE A 185 -19.67 22.79 19.51
N HIS A 186 -20.08 23.11 20.73
CA HIS A 186 -19.30 23.88 21.71
C HIS A 186 -17.90 23.26 21.86
N HIS A 187 -16.85 24.08 21.69
CA HIS A 187 -15.49 23.75 22.09
C HIS A 187 -15.16 24.57 23.33
N ASP A 188 -15.26 23.93 24.49
CA ASP A 188 -14.57 24.39 25.68
C ASP A 188 -13.08 24.02 25.54
N GLU A 189 -12.22 24.96 25.91
CA GLU A 189 -10.77 24.83 25.91
C GLU A 189 -10.27 23.92 27.04
N GLU A 190 -9.02 23.47 26.85
CA GLU A 190 -8.14 22.75 27.79
C GLU A 190 -8.28 21.22 27.92
N THR A 191 -7.32 20.50 27.34
CA THR A 191 -6.29 19.78 28.12
C THR A 191 -5.20 19.22 27.19
N THR A 192 -3.97 19.41 27.63
CA THR A 192 -2.76 18.76 27.13
C THR A 192 -2.83 17.24 27.35
N GLU A 193 -2.35 16.46 26.37
CA GLU A 193 -1.54 15.24 26.49
C GLU A 193 -1.89 14.12 25.50
N SER A 194 -0.83 13.49 24.99
CA SER A 194 -0.78 12.17 24.33
C SER A 194 -1.44 12.00 22.95
N LYS A 195 -0.58 11.99 21.91
CA LYS A 195 -0.91 11.47 20.58
C LYS A 195 -1.18 9.97 20.66
N VAL A 196 -2.43 9.58 20.83
CA VAL A 196 -2.91 8.23 20.52
C VAL A 196 -3.36 8.25 19.06
N GLU A 197 -2.59 7.63 18.16
CA GLU A 197 -2.94 7.54 16.75
C GLU A 197 -4.19 6.66 16.59
N ALA A 198 -5.35 7.31 16.39
CA ALA A 198 -6.59 6.64 16.01
C ALA A 198 -6.38 5.78 14.74
N PRO A 199 -7.08 4.64 14.60
CA PRO A 199 -6.98 3.80 13.41
C PRO A 199 -7.33 4.62 12.18
N LYS A 200 -6.38 4.72 11.24
CA LYS A 200 -6.53 5.45 9.98
C LYS A 200 -7.53 4.71 9.10
N LEU A 201 -8.82 5.00 9.29
CA LEU A 201 -9.89 4.66 8.33
C LEU A 201 -9.42 5.03 6.93
N SER A 202 -9.71 4.20 5.92
CA SER A 202 -9.30 4.50 4.55
C SER A 202 -9.96 5.80 4.08
N ALA A 203 -9.36 6.49 3.10
CA ALA A 203 -9.95 7.74 2.58
C ALA A 203 -11.38 7.52 2.06
N GLU A 204 -11.67 6.32 1.54
CA GLU A 204 -13.00 5.92 1.09
C GLU A 204 -13.99 5.72 2.25
N GLU A 205 -13.54 5.12 3.36
CA GLU A 205 -14.35 4.96 4.58
C GLU A 205 -14.71 6.32 5.20
N ARG A 206 -13.76 7.27 5.20
CA ARG A 206 -14.01 8.65 5.67
C ARG A 206 -14.93 9.42 4.73
N ALA A 207 -14.76 9.25 3.42
CA ALA A 207 -15.61 9.91 2.43
C ALA A 207 -17.10 9.56 2.59
N LYS A 208 -17.40 8.32 3.00
CA LYS A 208 -18.77 7.86 3.32
C LYS A 208 -19.34 8.54 4.56
N ILE A 209 -18.52 8.73 5.59
CA ILE A 209 -18.91 9.37 6.86
C ILE A 209 -19.12 10.88 6.68
N ASP A 210 -18.18 11.53 5.99
CA ASP A 210 -18.18 12.99 5.81
C ASP A 210 -19.20 13.50 4.77
N GLY A 211 -19.81 12.59 4.00
CA GLY A 211 -20.70 12.93 2.89
C GLY A 211 -19.94 13.50 1.67
N SER A 212 -18.63 13.22 1.58
CA SER A 212 -17.73 13.71 0.52
C SER A 212 -18.16 13.29 -0.89
N HIS A 213 -18.96 12.22 -0.99
CA HIS A 213 -19.53 11.72 -2.24
C HIS A 213 -20.53 12.69 -2.90
N ASN A 214 -21.11 13.63 -2.15
CA ASN A 214 -22.07 14.61 -2.66
C ASN A 214 -21.40 15.83 -3.33
N ILE A 215 -20.07 15.83 -3.45
CA ILE A 215 -19.30 16.89 -4.12
C ILE A 215 -19.13 16.51 -5.59
N ASP A 216 -19.73 17.31 -6.47
CA ASP A 216 -19.77 17.07 -7.92
C ASP A 216 -18.39 17.22 -8.56
N GLU A 217 -17.53 18.10 -8.03
CA GLU A 217 -16.21 18.37 -8.60
C GLU A 217 -15.31 17.14 -8.52
N GLU A 218 -14.47 17.00 -9.55
CA GLU A 218 -13.52 15.91 -9.63
C GLU A 218 -12.42 16.07 -8.58
N ARG A 219 -12.02 14.94 -7.97
CA ARG A 219 -11.00 14.96 -6.91
C ARG A 219 -9.66 15.49 -7.42
N SER A 220 -9.32 15.15 -8.66
CA SER A 220 -8.10 15.61 -9.33
C SER A 220 -8.05 17.13 -9.46
N GLU A 221 -9.20 17.76 -9.75
CA GLU A 221 -9.34 19.21 -9.85
C GLU A 221 -9.14 19.87 -8.49
N LEU A 222 -9.84 19.40 -7.45
CA LEU A 222 -9.69 19.91 -6.08
C LEU A 222 -8.24 19.79 -5.59
N GLN A 223 -7.58 18.67 -5.89
CA GLN A 223 -6.20 18.42 -5.54
C GLN A 223 -5.24 19.40 -6.23
N LYS A 224 -5.51 19.75 -7.50
CA LYS A 224 -4.72 20.68 -8.30
C LYS A 224 -4.72 22.08 -7.67
N TYR A 225 -5.91 22.62 -7.40
CA TYR A 225 -6.06 23.93 -6.77
C TYR A 225 -5.54 23.95 -5.33
N SER A 226 -5.71 22.86 -4.57
CA SER A 226 -5.18 22.75 -3.21
C SER A 226 -3.64 22.77 -3.17
N ASN A 227 -2.98 22.08 -4.11
CA ASN A 227 -1.52 22.14 -4.23
C ASN A 227 -1.05 23.57 -4.53
N LYS A 228 -1.77 24.30 -5.39
CA LYS A 228 -1.46 25.69 -5.72
C LYS A 228 -1.60 26.61 -4.50
N LEU A 229 -2.66 26.45 -3.71
CA LEU A 229 -2.82 27.22 -2.46
C LEU A 229 -1.76 26.85 -1.40
N ARG A 230 -1.27 25.61 -1.39
CA ARG A 230 -0.15 25.21 -0.52
C ARG A 230 1.13 25.94 -0.88
N GLU A 231 1.41 26.12 -2.18
CA GLU A 231 2.55 26.93 -2.65
C GLU A 231 2.43 28.37 -2.13
N ILE A 232 1.26 29.00 -2.29
CA ILE A 232 0.99 30.35 -1.76
C ILE A 232 1.17 30.40 -0.24
N ALA A 233 0.76 29.36 0.49
CA ALA A 233 0.91 29.28 1.94
C ALA A 233 2.38 29.19 2.38
N VAL A 234 3.23 28.54 1.58
CA VAL A 234 4.68 28.48 1.79
C VAL A 234 5.31 29.84 1.48
N GLU A 235 4.99 30.44 0.34
CA GLU A 235 5.48 31.77 -0.07
C GLU A 235 5.15 32.85 0.97
N ASN A 236 3.93 32.83 1.50
CA ASN A 236 3.46 33.79 2.49
C ASN A 236 3.84 33.43 3.94
N ASN A 237 4.65 32.40 4.17
CA ASN A 237 5.06 31.96 5.51
C ASN A 237 3.88 31.83 6.50
N LEU A 238 2.79 31.20 6.07
CA LEU A 238 1.64 30.90 6.94
C LEU A 238 2.00 29.84 7.99
N ALA A 239 1.05 29.52 8.89
CA ALA A 239 1.26 28.52 9.93
C ALA A 239 1.74 27.17 9.35
N LYS A 240 2.75 26.53 9.97
CA LYS A 240 3.30 25.22 9.54
C LYS A 240 2.23 24.15 9.34
N LYS A 241 1.14 24.20 10.13
CA LYS A 241 -0.03 23.32 9.99
C LYS A 241 -0.73 23.39 8.63
N LEU A 242 -0.58 24.47 7.87
CA LEU A 242 -1.16 24.64 6.53
C LEU A 242 -0.15 24.34 5.41
N GLN A 243 1.14 24.43 5.70
CA GLN A 243 2.23 24.18 4.76
C GLN A 243 2.50 22.67 4.62
N ASP A 244 2.62 21.96 5.74
CA ASP A 244 3.06 20.56 5.79
C ASP A 244 1.88 19.57 5.78
N VAL A 245 0.82 19.86 5.01
CA VAL A 245 -0.39 19.02 4.93
C VAL A 245 -0.27 18.00 3.80
N ASN A 246 -0.52 16.72 4.11
CA ASN A 246 -0.59 15.66 3.10
C ASN A 246 -1.95 15.64 2.40
N LEU A 247 -2.09 16.47 1.36
CA LEU A 247 -3.31 16.61 0.57
C LEU A 247 -3.73 15.32 -0.15
N ARG A 248 -2.78 14.39 -0.43
CA ARG A 248 -3.06 13.17 -1.22
C ARG A 248 -3.94 12.18 -0.50
N ASP A 249 -3.99 12.23 0.83
CA ASP A 249 -4.76 11.28 1.64
C ASP A 249 -6.09 11.89 2.12
N MET A 250 -6.38 13.13 1.72
CA MET A 250 -7.59 13.85 2.11
C MET A 250 -8.80 13.52 1.22
N THR A 251 -9.99 13.61 1.82
CA THR A 251 -11.28 13.48 1.11
C THR A 251 -11.62 14.78 0.36
N LYS A 252 -12.60 14.74 -0.56
CA LYS A 252 -13.02 15.93 -1.33
C LYS A 252 -13.44 17.09 -0.41
N LYS A 253 -14.24 16.80 0.61
CA LYS A 253 -14.69 17.77 1.62
C LYS A 253 -13.54 18.39 2.40
N GLU A 254 -12.60 17.56 2.86
CA GLU A 254 -11.42 18.04 3.59
C GLU A 254 -10.52 18.94 2.71
N LEU A 255 -10.38 18.63 1.41
CA LEU A 255 -9.67 19.49 0.46
C LEU A 255 -10.34 20.86 0.32
N VAL A 256 -11.68 20.91 0.22
CA VAL A 256 -12.45 22.16 0.17
C VAL A 256 -12.26 22.97 1.46
N GLU A 257 -12.29 22.32 2.62
CA GLU A 257 -12.07 22.96 3.90
C GLU A 257 -10.64 23.51 4.05
N TYR A 258 -9.63 22.77 3.57
CA TYR A 258 -8.25 23.22 3.51
C TYR A 258 -8.12 24.49 2.66
N MET A 259 -8.69 24.50 1.46
CA MET A 259 -8.67 25.66 0.58
C MET A 259 -9.31 26.90 1.24
N ARG A 260 -10.41 26.71 1.97
CA ARG A 260 -11.05 27.76 2.77
C ARG A 260 -10.15 28.27 3.89
N LYS A 261 -9.51 27.39 4.66
CA LYS A 261 -8.61 27.75 5.77
C LYS A 261 -7.41 28.56 5.28
N VAL A 262 -6.81 28.17 4.16
CA VAL A 262 -5.70 28.90 3.53
C VAL A 262 -6.16 30.27 3.05
N SER A 263 -7.26 30.34 2.30
CA SER A 263 -7.83 31.62 1.82
C SER A 263 -8.18 32.57 2.97
N ALA A 264 -8.78 32.07 4.05
CA ALA A 264 -9.09 32.86 5.24
C ALA A 264 -7.83 33.35 5.97
N SER A 265 -6.76 32.54 5.98
CA SER A 265 -5.49 32.93 6.60
C SER A 265 -4.75 33.99 5.80
N ILE A 266 -4.87 33.95 4.46
CA ILE A 266 -4.34 34.99 3.57
C ILE A 266 -5.10 36.30 3.79
N LYS A 267 -6.44 36.27 3.88
CA LYS A 267 -7.26 37.47 4.13
C LYS A 267 -7.02 38.13 5.50
N LYS A 268 -6.55 37.37 6.49
CA LYS A 268 -6.29 37.87 7.86
C LYS A 268 -4.93 38.55 8.02
N LYS A 269 -4.02 38.36 7.06
CA LYS A 269 -2.66 38.88 7.11
C LYS A 269 -2.58 40.20 6.36
#